data_AF-A0A3N5Q0I4-F1
#
_entry.id   AF-A0A3N5Q0I4-F1
#
_cell.length_a   1.000
_cell.length_b   1.000
_cell.length_c   1.000
_cell.angle_alpha   90.00
_cell.angle_beta   90.00
_cell.angle_gamma   90.00
#
_symmetry.space_group_name_H-M   'P 1'
#
loop_
_entity.id
_entity.type
_entity.pdbx_description
1 polymer ?
#
loop_
_entity_poly.entity_id
_entity_poly.type
_entity_poly.pdbx_seq_one_letter_code
_entity_poly.pdbx_strand_id
1 'polypeptide(L)'
;MNVLGTLITVLAIVVGAVVLIPILGVVLGLAVVFGGVLLWLLPIVIIAASDKVGGAEKLLWILAIVFLSWFAWIFYFFFAPVFDRPQRRSYY
;
A
#
# COMPACT_ATOMS: atom_id res chain seq x y z
N MET A 1 42.44 -25.95 2.67
CA MET A 1 41.63 -25.10 1.77
C MET A 1 42.53 -23.97 1.28
N ASN A 2 42.62 -23.74 -0.03
CA ASN A 2 43.46 -22.67 -0.57
C ASN A 2 42.81 -21.31 -0.26
N VAL A 3 43.62 -20.31 0.12
CA VAL A 3 43.15 -18.94 0.46
C VAL A 3 42.25 -18.37 -0.63
N LEU A 4 42.57 -18.65 -1.91
CA LEU A 4 41.76 -18.27 -3.06
C LEU A 4 40.33 -18.83 -3.00
N GLY A 5 40.17 -20.11 -2.63
CA GLY A 5 38.87 -20.75 -2.52
C GLY A 5 38.02 -20.15 -1.39
N THR A 6 38.66 -19.80 -0.27
CA THR A 6 38.00 -19.11 0.84
C THR A 6 37.50 -17.72 0.41
N LEU A 7 38.32 -16.95 -0.32
CA LEU A 7 37.94 -15.62 -0.80
C LEU A 7 36.75 -15.66 -1.77
N ILE A 8 36.75 -16.61 -2.72
CA ILE A 8 35.63 -16.78 -3.67
C ILE A 8 34.34 -17.13 -2.92
N THR A 9 34.43 -18.00 -1.91
CA THR A 9 33.27 -18.42 -1.12
C THR A 9 32.66 -17.24 -0.34
N VAL A 10 33.50 -16.43 0.30
CA VAL A 10 33.05 -15.23 1.03
C VAL A 10 32.42 -14.22 0.08
N LEU A 11 33.03 -13.98 -1.08
CA LEU A 11 32.49 -13.06 -2.08
C LEU A 11 31.12 -13.53 -2.58
N ALA A 12 30.95 -14.82 -2.87
CA ALA A 12 29.67 -15.38 -3.30
C ALA A 12 28.56 -15.20 -2.24
N ILE A 13 28.90 -15.38 -0.96
CA ILE A 13 27.96 -15.16 0.15
C ILE A 13 27.56 -13.69 0.24
N VAL A 14 28.52 -12.76 0.14
CA VAL A 14 28.24 -11.32 0.19
C VAL A 14 27.36 -10.89 -0.98
N VAL A 15 27.69 -11.32 -2.20
CA VAL A 15 26.88 -11.02 -3.38
C VAL A 15 25.47 -11.60 -3.24
N GLY A 16 25.35 -12.84 -2.76
CA GLY A 16 24.06 -13.46 -2.48
C GLY A 16 23.23 -12.67 -1.46
N ALA A 17 23.85 -12.23 -0.36
CA ALA A 17 23.19 -11.42 0.66
C ALA A 17 22.73 -10.06 0.11
N VAL A 18 23.56 -9.40 -0.71
CA VAL A 18 23.23 -8.12 -1.34
C VAL A 18 22.05 -8.26 -2.30
N VAL A 19 21.98 -9.37 -3.06
CA VAL A 19 20.87 -9.66 -3.99
C VAL A 19 19.59 -10.05 -3.23
N LEU A 20 19.71 -10.63 -2.04
CA LEU A 20 18.54 -11.00 -1.24
C LEU A 20 17.76 -9.78 -0.74
N ILE A 21 18.44 -8.68 -0.41
CA ILE A 21 17.82 -7.44 0.10
C ILE A 21 16.74 -6.89 -0.86
N PRO A 22 17.00 -6.64 -2.16
CA PRO A 22 15.97 -6.14 -3.07
C PRO A 22 14.86 -7.16 -3.31
N ILE A 23 15.16 -8.46 -3.33
CA ILE A 23 14.14 -9.51 -3.49
C ILE A 23 13.16 -9.48 -2.31
N LEU A 24 13.68 -9.42 -1.08
CA LEU A 24 12.85 -9.27 0.11
C LEU A 24 12.03 -7.98 0.07
N GLY A 25 12.62 -6.87 -0.36
CA GLY A 25 11.91 -5.61 -0.53
C GLY A 25 10.73 -5.73 -1.50
N VAL A 26 10.92 -6.38 -2.65
CA VAL A 26 9.86 -6.63 -3.62
C VAL A 26 8.77 -7.53 -3.05
N VAL A 27 9.14 -8.65 -2.43
CA VAL A 27 8.18 -9.60 -1.84
C VAL A 27 7.34 -8.93 -0.76
N LEU A 28 7.98 -8.17 0.14
CA LEU A 28 7.27 -7.43 1.19
C LEU A 28 6.38 -6.32 0.59
N GLY A 29 6.86 -5.58 -0.41
CA GLY A 29 6.07 -4.57 -1.10
C GLY A 29 4.81 -5.17 -1.75
N LEU A 30 4.96 -6.30 -2.44
CA LEU A 30 3.83 -7.02 -3.03
C LEU A 30 2.87 -7.54 -1.97
N ALA A 31 3.37 -8.08 -0.87
CA ALA A 31 2.53 -8.55 0.24
C ALA A 31 1.71 -7.41 0.87
N VAL A 32 2.32 -6.23 1.07
CA VAL A 32 1.64 -5.04 1.60
C VAL A 32 0.58 -4.54 0.63
N VAL A 33 0.89 -4.42 -0.67
CA VAL A 33 -0.08 -3.98 -1.68
C VAL A 33 -1.25 -4.97 -1.75
N PHE A 34 -0.97 -6.26 -1.84
CA PHE A 34 -1.99 -7.29 -1.92
C PHE A 34 -2.87 -7.32 -0.66
N GLY A 35 -2.26 -7.31 0.53
CA GLY A 35 -2.96 -7.22 1.80
C GLY A 35 -3.80 -5.94 1.91
N GLY A 36 -3.28 -4.81 1.46
CA GLY A 36 -3.99 -3.53 1.43
C GLY A 36 -5.24 -3.57 0.54
N VAL A 37 -5.16 -4.16 -0.65
CA VAL A 37 -6.32 -4.34 -1.55
C VAL A 37 -7.36 -5.26 -0.90
N LEU A 38 -6.95 -6.36 -0.26
CA LEU A 38 -7.87 -7.26 0.42
C LEU A 38 -8.59 -6.58 1.59
N LEU A 39 -7.87 -5.80 2.40
CA LEU A 39 -8.44 -5.02 3.50
C LEU A 39 -9.40 -3.94 2.99
N TRP A 40 -9.08 -3.29 1.86
CA TRP A 40 -9.96 -2.32 1.22
C TRP A 40 -11.23 -2.96 0.63
N LEU A 41 -11.14 -4.18 0.10
CA LEU A 41 -12.29 -4.95 -0.40
C LEU A 41 -13.14 -5.57 0.72
N LEU A 42 -12.56 -5.80 1.91
CA LEU A 42 -13.21 -6.42 3.06
C LEU A 42 -14.62 -5.84 3.37
N PRO A 43 -14.83 -4.52 3.52
CA PRO A 43 -16.16 -3.98 3.80
C PRO A 43 -17.17 -4.27 2.68
N ILE A 44 -16.73 -4.29 1.42
CA ILE A 44 -17.57 -4.65 0.27
C ILE A 44 -18.01 -6.12 0.38
N VAL A 45 -17.07 -7.02 0.69
CA VAL A 45 -17.35 -8.46 0.86
C VAL A 45 -18.27 -8.70 2.05
N ILE A 46 -18.02 -8.05 3.20
CA ILE A 46 -18.86 -8.16 4.40
C ILE A 46 -20.31 -7.78 4.09
N ILE A 47 -20.52 -6.66 3.40
CA ILE A 47 -21.85 -6.23 3.01
C ILE A 47 -22.43 -7.20 1.99
N ALA A 48 -21.67 -7.56 0.96
CA ALA A 48 -22.12 -8.48 -0.09
C ALA A 48 -22.52 -9.87 0.43
N ALA A 49 -21.89 -10.37 1.49
CA ALA A 49 -22.22 -11.63 2.13
C ALA A 49 -23.25 -11.51 3.27
N SER A 50 -23.61 -10.29 3.68
CA SER A 50 -24.56 -10.06 4.77
C SER A 50 -25.99 -10.35 4.35
N ASP A 51 -26.73 -11.05 5.21
CA ASP A 51 -28.18 -11.26 5.10
C ASP A 51 -28.99 -10.15 5.79
N LYS A 52 -28.32 -9.16 6.39
CA LYS A 52 -28.99 -8.05 7.10
C LYS A 52 -29.61 -7.01 6.18
N VAL A 53 -29.11 -6.89 4.94
CA VAL A 53 -29.54 -5.89 3.95
C VAL A 53 -29.80 -6.57 2.61
N GLY A 54 -30.92 -6.24 1.97
CA GLY A 54 -31.40 -6.95 0.78
C GLY A 54 -31.15 -6.20 -0.54
N GLY A 55 -30.99 -6.94 -1.63
CA GLY A 55 -31.11 -6.47 -3.02
C GLY A 55 -30.47 -5.10 -3.32
N ALA A 56 -31.31 -4.10 -3.58
CA ALA A 56 -30.88 -2.75 -3.95
C ALA A 56 -30.17 -2.00 -2.81
N GLU A 57 -30.53 -2.26 -1.55
CA GLU A 57 -29.88 -1.61 -0.40
C GLU A 57 -28.40 -2.01 -0.33
N LYS A 58 -28.10 -3.30 -0.56
CA LYS A 58 -26.73 -3.82 -0.65
C LYS A 58 -25.91 -3.11 -1.73
N LEU A 59 -26.52 -2.88 -2.91
CA LEU A 59 -25.86 -2.15 -4.00
C LEU A 59 -25.60 -0.69 -3.65
N LEU A 60 -26.53 -0.01 -2.98
CA LEU A 60 -26.34 1.37 -2.53
C LEU A 60 -25.20 1.50 -1.53
N TRP A 61 -25.11 0.57 -0.57
CA TRP A 61 -24.02 0.56 0.41
C TRP A 61 -22.65 0.32 -0.23
N ILE A 62 -22.55 -0.65 -1.15
CA ILE A 62 -21.31 -0.92 -1.88
C ILE A 62 -20.93 0.30 -2.73
N LEU A 63 -21.88 0.88 -3.46
CA LEU A 63 -21.66 2.07 -4.27
C LEU A 63 -21.18 3.25 -3.41
N ALA A 64 -21.77 3.45 -2.23
CA ALA A 64 -21.35 4.49 -1.29
C ALA A 64 -19.91 4.28 -0.82
N ILE A 65 -19.50 3.07 -0.45
CA ILE A 65 -18.12 2.77 -0.04
C ILE A 65 -17.13 3.05 -1.16
N VAL A 66 -17.44 2.61 -2.38
CA VAL A 66 -16.59 2.87 -3.55
C VAL A 66 -16.50 4.37 -3.83
N PHE A 67 -17.63 5.09 -3.79
CA PHE A 67 -17.64 6.54 -3.98
C PHE A 67 -16.81 7.25 -2.91
N LEU A 68 -17.08 7.03 -1.62
CA LEU A 68 -16.35 7.71 -0.54
C LEU A 68 -14.85 7.41 -0.56
N SER A 69 -14.46 6.15 -0.76
CA SER A 69 -13.05 5.77 -0.77
C SER A 69 -12.29 6.34 -1.98
N TRP A 70 -12.92 6.37 -3.16
CA TRP A 70 -12.27 6.84 -4.39
C TRP A 70 -12.29 8.37 -4.50
N PHE A 71 -13.41 9.02 -4.17
CA PHE A 71 -13.51 10.49 -4.19
C PHE A 71 -12.67 11.19 -3.13
N ALA A 72 -12.33 10.53 -2.01
CA ALA A 72 -11.44 11.11 -1.01
C ALA A 72 -10.08 11.55 -1.60
N TRP A 73 -9.53 10.76 -2.53
CA TRP A 73 -8.26 11.07 -3.18
C TRP A 73 -8.40 12.23 -4.18
N ILE A 74 -9.52 12.26 -4.92
CA ILE A 74 -9.84 13.36 -5.82
C ILE A 74 -9.94 14.66 -5.01
N PHE A 75 -10.73 14.69 -3.94
CA PHE A 75 -10.86 15.87 -3.08
C PHE A 75 -9.55 16.28 -2.43
N TYR A 76 -8.69 15.34 -2.05
CA TYR A 76 -7.35 15.66 -1.57
C TYR A 76 -6.55 16.47 -2.60
N PHE A 77 -6.54 16.07 -3.88
CA PHE A 77 -5.84 16.82 -4.92
C PHE A 77 -6.42 18.21 -5.19
N PHE A 78 -7.73 18.41 -5.00
CA PHE A 78 -8.35 19.73 -5.13
C PHE A 78 -8.14 20.61 -3.91
N PHE A 79 -8.28 20.08 -2.69
CA PHE A 79 -8.18 20.88 -1.47
C PHE A 79 -6.75 21.15 -1.02
N ALA A 80 -5.81 20.22 -1.25
CA ALA A 80 -4.41 20.41 -0.87
C ALA A 80 -3.78 21.72 -1.41
N PRO A 81 -3.94 22.10 -2.69
CA PRO A 81 -3.43 23.37 -3.21
C PRO A 81 -4.28 24.58 -2.84
N VAL A 82 -5.56 24.41 -2.51
CA VAL A 82 -6.44 25.53 -2.13
C VAL A 82 -6.13 26.02 -0.71
N PHE A 83 -5.76 25.10 0.18
CA PHE A 83 -5.35 25.43 1.54
C PHE A 83 -3.83 25.53 1.61
N ASP A 84 -3.26 26.55 0.96
CA ASP A 84 -1.87 26.91 1.16
C ASP A 84 -1.62 27.14 2.65
N ARG A 85 -0.62 26.43 3.19
CA ARG A 85 -0.18 26.67 4.57
C ARG A 85 0.26 28.13 4.64
N PRO A 86 -0.25 28.96 5.57
CA PRO A 86 0.30 30.29 5.75
C PRO A 86 1.78 30.10 6.01
N GLN A 87 2.60 30.49 5.04
CA GLN A 87 4.05 30.53 5.19
C GLN A 87 4.26 31.35 6.45
N ARG A 88 4.70 30.70 7.54
CA ARG A 88 5.14 31.42 8.73
C ARG A 88 6.30 32.29 8.25
N ARG A 89 5.98 33.52 7.91
CA ARG A 89 6.92 34.59 7.61
C ARG A 89 7.72 34.73 8.89
N SER A 90 8.88 34.10 8.89
CA SER A 90 9.87 34.21 9.95
C SER A 90 10.36 35.66 9.88
N TYR A 91 9.73 36.52 10.67
CA TYR A 91 10.25 37.85 10.96
C TYR A 91 11.45 37.65 11.89
N TYR A 92 12.64 37.65 11.30
CA TYR A 92 13.91 37.97 11.95
C TYR A 92 14.59 39.03 11.10
#